data_AF-A0A3B8L8G5-F1
#
_entry.id   AF-A0A3B8L8G5-F1
#
_cell.length_a   1.000
_cell.length_b   1.000
_cell.length_c   1.000
_cell.angle_alpha   90.00
_cell.angle_beta   90.00
_cell.angle_gamma   90.00
#
_symmetry.space_group_name_H-M   'P 1'
#
loop_
_entity.id
_entity.type
_entity.pdbx_description
1 polymer ?
#
loop_
_entity_poly.entity_id
_entity_poly.type
_entity_poly.pdbx_seq_one_letter_code
_entity_poly.pdbx_strand_id
1 'polypeptide(L)'
;LPLPLPPGRADQFKKHQATVAAVKARLKSLKGTTGSALTPLPPAQLPGIVMDDEQAMTTGIWMRSQFTKSYIGSGYRHDKNEQKGGKTARFRPRLPRDGNYEVRFAYTPGSNRSPAVPVTVIGADGRKTITINQKQTPSIDGRFVSLGRHRFQRNGPSEVLVTNAGTTGVVIIDAVQFLPADEVGKTTAKKTAPKKNSASQKKQIRSLERQLKQLQKQAPSQPMYMSVEEESTIEDTRVHVRGNVHNLGAPAPRGFLQVIQMDYRPTFSGKESGRRELGRWIAHHDNPLPARVLANRVWHWLFGAGLVRTTDNF
;
A
#
# COMPACT_ATOMS: atom_id res chain seq x y z
N LEU A 1 24.40 3.19 -11.10
CA LEU A 1 24.33 4.40 -11.98
C LEU A 1 24.76 4.07 -13.42
N PRO A 2 24.17 4.70 -14.45
CA PRO A 2 24.58 4.50 -15.85
C PRO A 2 25.91 5.19 -16.15
N LEU A 3 26.79 4.52 -16.91
CA LEU A 3 28.04 5.15 -17.38
C LEU A 3 27.75 6.16 -18.50
N PRO A 4 28.56 7.23 -18.61
CA PRO A 4 28.53 8.12 -19.77
C PRO A 4 28.73 7.31 -21.06
N LEU A 5 27.85 7.55 -22.03
CA LEU A 5 27.90 6.89 -23.34
C LEU A 5 28.54 7.82 -24.38
N PRO A 6 29.29 7.27 -25.36
CA PRO A 6 29.71 8.03 -26.54
C PRO A 6 28.50 8.66 -27.26
N PRO A 7 28.63 9.83 -27.90
CA PRO A 7 27.51 10.58 -28.48
C PRO A 7 26.58 9.74 -29.37
N GLY A 8 27.13 8.94 -30.29
CA GLY A 8 26.34 8.09 -31.19
C GLY A 8 25.52 6.99 -30.48
N ARG A 9 26.04 6.41 -29.39
CA ARG A 9 25.28 5.45 -28.57
C ARG A 9 24.26 6.17 -27.69
N ALA A 10 24.61 7.30 -27.10
CA ALA A 10 23.70 8.09 -26.28
C ALA A 10 22.43 8.48 -27.06
N ASP A 11 22.57 8.87 -28.32
CA ASP A 11 21.44 9.21 -29.19
C ASP A 11 20.57 8.00 -29.53
N GLN A 12 21.17 6.84 -29.80
CA GLN A 12 20.43 5.59 -30.00
C GLN A 12 19.63 5.22 -28.74
N PHE A 13 20.22 5.36 -27.56
CA PHE A 13 19.56 5.14 -26.28
C PHE A 13 18.39 6.09 -26.06
N LYS A 14 18.59 7.40 -26.27
CA LYS A 14 17.53 8.40 -26.15
C LYS A 14 16.37 8.12 -27.11
N LYS A 15 16.68 7.82 -28.38
CA LYS A 15 15.67 7.46 -29.40
C LYS A 15 14.91 6.19 -29.00
N HIS A 16 15.60 5.17 -28.51
CA HIS A 16 14.99 3.93 -28.05
C HIS A 16 14.07 4.18 -26.83
N GLN A 17 14.54 4.91 -25.83
CA GLN A 17 13.75 5.27 -24.65
C GLN A 17 12.53 6.11 -25.00
N ALA A 18 12.67 7.11 -25.89
CA ALA A 18 11.56 7.91 -26.38
C ALA A 18 10.51 7.04 -27.11
N THR A 19 10.96 6.08 -27.92
CA THR A 19 10.06 5.14 -28.61
C THR A 19 9.30 4.25 -27.62
N VAL A 20 9.99 3.69 -26.63
CA VAL A 20 9.38 2.91 -25.55
C VAL A 20 8.38 3.77 -24.76
N ALA A 21 8.73 4.99 -24.41
CA ALA A 21 7.87 5.93 -23.69
C ALA A 21 6.61 6.27 -24.51
N ALA A 22 6.75 6.52 -25.81
CA ALA A 22 5.63 6.80 -26.70
C ALA A 22 4.67 5.60 -26.83
N VAL A 23 5.20 4.38 -26.99
CA VAL A 23 4.38 3.14 -27.01
C VAL A 23 3.69 2.92 -25.67
N LYS A 24 4.37 3.14 -24.54
CA LYS A 24 3.77 3.08 -23.20
C LYS A 24 2.67 4.12 -23.01
N ALA A 25 2.88 5.36 -23.44
CA ALA A 25 1.89 6.43 -23.37
C ALA A 25 0.66 6.11 -24.21
N ARG A 26 0.85 5.54 -25.41
CA ARG A 26 -0.24 5.13 -26.31
C ARG A 26 -0.98 3.90 -25.80
N LEU A 27 -0.30 2.96 -25.16
CA LEU A 27 -0.93 1.88 -24.41
C LEU A 27 -1.75 2.42 -23.24
N LYS A 28 -1.22 3.40 -22.49
CA LYS A 28 -1.92 4.06 -21.38
C LYS A 28 -3.17 4.81 -21.85
N SER A 29 -3.14 5.46 -23.01
CA SER A 29 -4.32 6.12 -23.56
C SER A 29 -5.34 5.13 -24.14
N LEU A 30 -4.90 4.09 -24.86
CA LEU A 30 -5.77 3.10 -25.51
C LEU A 30 -6.34 2.05 -24.57
N LYS A 31 -5.64 1.68 -23.49
CA LYS A 31 -6.25 0.84 -22.44
C LYS A 31 -7.32 1.60 -21.66
N GLY A 32 -7.51 2.89 -21.96
CA GLY A 32 -7.95 3.85 -20.97
C GLY A 32 -6.95 3.87 -19.82
N THR A 33 -7.05 4.83 -18.93
CA THR A 33 -6.47 4.66 -17.60
C THR A 33 -7.08 3.36 -17.04
N THR A 34 -6.32 2.26 -17.01
CA THR A 34 -6.70 1.01 -16.31
C THR A 34 -6.66 1.31 -14.81
N GLY A 35 -7.63 2.10 -14.38
CA GLY A 35 -7.63 2.90 -13.16
C GLY A 35 -7.58 4.39 -13.50
N SER A 36 -8.70 4.98 -13.94
CA SER A 36 -8.97 6.32 -13.41
C SER A 36 -8.92 6.11 -11.90
N ALA A 37 -8.04 6.80 -11.19
CA ALA A 37 -8.02 6.71 -9.74
C ALA A 37 -9.44 6.97 -9.28
N LEU A 38 -10.11 5.94 -8.76
CA LEU A 38 -11.48 6.07 -8.26
C LEU A 38 -11.44 7.23 -7.27
N THR A 39 -12.22 8.28 -7.51
CA THR A 39 -12.34 9.42 -6.58
C THR A 39 -13.34 9.06 -5.51
N PRO A 40 -13.24 9.57 -4.27
CA PRO A 40 -14.26 9.30 -3.24
C PRO A 40 -15.69 9.50 -3.75
N LEU A 41 -16.60 8.58 -3.41
CA LEU A 41 -17.99 8.62 -3.88
C LEU A 41 -18.93 8.98 -2.71
N PRO A 42 -19.64 10.12 -2.76
CA PRO A 42 -20.59 10.47 -1.71
C PRO A 42 -21.75 9.46 -1.60
N PRO A 43 -22.16 9.06 -0.38
CA PRO A 43 -23.27 8.12 -0.17
C PRO A 43 -24.57 8.56 -0.84
N ALA A 44 -24.84 9.87 -0.89
CA ALA A 44 -26.04 10.43 -1.51
C ALA A 44 -26.12 10.22 -3.05
N GLN A 45 -25.01 9.90 -3.71
CA GLN A 45 -24.99 9.59 -5.14
C GLN A 45 -25.26 8.11 -5.43
N LEU A 46 -25.39 7.29 -4.39
CA LEU A 46 -25.68 5.88 -4.50
C LEU A 46 -27.17 5.62 -4.29
N PRO A 47 -27.77 4.69 -5.05
CA PRO A 47 -29.16 4.31 -4.86
C PRO A 47 -29.37 3.48 -3.58
N GLY A 48 -30.61 3.40 -3.13
CA GLY A 48 -30.96 2.66 -1.92
C GLY A 48 -30.44 3.32 -0.65
N ILE A 49 -30.28 2.52 0.40
CA ILE A 49 -29.79 2.99 1.71
C ILE A 49 -28.33 2.64 1.84
N VAL A 50 -27.48 3.65 2.05
CA VAL A 50 -26.04 3.46 2.26
C VAL A 50 -25.69 3.86 3.68
N MET A 51 -25.04 2.95 4.40
CA MET A 51 -24.41 3.24 5.69
C MET A 51 -22.89 3.28 5.53
N ASP A 52 -22.31 4.43 5.85
CA ASP A 52 -20.87 4.67 5.82
C ASP A 52 -20.17 4.15 7.10
N ASP A 53 -18.85 4.00 7.09
CA ASP A 53 -18.07 3.50 8.23
C ASP A 53 -18.20 4.41 9.45
N GLU A 54 -18.44 5.71 9.24
CA GLU A 54 -18.69 6.67 10.32
C GLU A 54 -20.00 6.37 11.08
N GLN A 55 -20.93 5.67 10.44
CA GLN A 55 -22.22 5.28 11.02
C GLN A 55 -22.19 3.85 11.62
N ALA A 56 -21.08 3.14 11.50
CA ALA A 56 -20.94 1.78 12.03
C ALA A 56 -20.72 1.79 13.55
N MET A 57 -21.41 0.92 14.27
CA MET A 57 -21.15 0.67 15.68
C MET A 57 -19.97 -0.29 15.81
N THR A 58 -18.80 0.20 16.23
CA THR A 58 -17.58 -0.61 16.30
C THR A 58 -17.27 -1.12 17.70
N THR A 59 -16.65 -2.29 17.78
CA THR A 59 -15.98 -2.82 18.97
C THR A 59 -14.50 -2.94 18.68
N GLY A 60 -13.66 -2.53 19.64
CA GLY A 60 -12.21 -2.37 19.47
C GLY A 60 -11.82 -1.12 18.69
N ILE A 61 -10.52 -0.84 18.62
CA ILE A 61 -9.98 0.36 17.96
C ILE A 61 -9.85 0.12 16.45
N TRP A 62 -10.49 0.98 15.67
CA TRP A 62 -10.40 1.02 14.22
C TRP A 62 -9.75 2.34 13.78
N MET A 63 -8.71 2.25 12.95
CA MET A 63 -7.95 3.40 12.48
C MET A 63 -8.55 3.93 11.18
N ARG A 64 -8.80 5.23 11.11
CA ARG A 64 -9.30 5.91 9.91
C ARG A 64 -8.19 6.13 8.90
N SER A 65 -8.51 6.03 7.62
CA SER A 65 -7.60 6.32 6.51
C SER A 65 -8.35 6.89 5.29
N GLN A 66 -7.61 7.60 4.44
CA GLN A 66 -8.09 8.13 3.14
C GLN A 66 -7.08 7.85 2.02
N PHE A 67 -6.16 6.90 2.22
CA PHE A 67 -5.05 6.64 1.31
C PHE A 67 -5.53 6.10 -0.04
N THR A 68 -6.30 5.01 -0.04
CA THR A 68 -6.88 4.45 -1.27
C THR A 68 -8.19 5.15 -1.60
N LYS A 69 -8.27 5.88 -2.71
CA LYS A 69 -9.39 6.79 -3.03
C LYS A 69 -10.71 6.12 -3.46
N SER A 70 -10.78 4.79 -3.50
CA SER A 70 -11.99 4.03 -3.87
C SER A 70 -13.05 3.94 -2.77
N TYR A 71 -12.94 4.71 -1.69
CA TYR A 71 -13.87 4.67 -0.57
C TYR A 71 -15.19 5.42 -0.83
N ILE A 72 -16.20 5.08 -0.03
CA ILE A 72 -17.47 5.79 0.06
C ILE A 72 -17.37 6.87 1.14
N GLY A 73 -18.07 7.98 0.96
CA GLY A 73 -18.08 9.05 1.95
C GLY A 73 -16.72 9.71 2.15
N SER A 74 -16.27 9.77 3.39
CA SER A 74 -15.17 10.63 3.84
C SER A 74 -13.90 9.85 4.20
N GLY A 75 -13.89 8.53 4.05
CA GLY A 75 -12.74 7.69 4.35
C GLY A 75 -13.12 6.22 4.45
N TYR A 76 -12.26 5.45 5.11
CA TYR A 76 -12.56 4.09 5.54
C TYR A 76 -11.81 3.80 6.84
N ARG A 77 -12.17 2.71 7.50
CA ARG A 77 -11.53 2.27 8.75
C ARG A 77 -10.85 0.92 8.57
N HIS A 78 -9.78 0.70 9.33
CA HIS A 78 -9.04 -0.56 9.33
C HIS A 78 -8.63 -1.03 10.72
N ASP A 79 -8.50 -2.35 10.87
CA ASP A 79 -8.24 -2.99 12.15
C ASP A 79 -6.76 -2.96 12.60
N LYS A 80 -5.90 -2.25 11.84
CA LYS A 80 -4.43 -2.22 11.97
C LYS A 80 -3.74 -3.60 11.89
N ASN A 81 -4.45 -4.65 11.48
CA ASN A 81 -3.99 -6.04 11.61
C ASN A 81 -3.72 -6.47 13.07
N GLU A 82 -4.41 -5.90 14.04
CA GLU A 82 -4.20 -6.14 15.48
C GLU A 82 -5.47 -6.73 16.14
N GLN A 83 -5.29 -7.43 17.27
CA GLN A 83 -6.37 -7.99 18.10
C GLN A 83 -7.40 -8.79 17.27
N LYS A 84 -6.91 -9.81 16.55
CA LYS A 84 -7.77 -10.69 15.75
C LYS A 84 -8.80 -11.41 16.63
N GLY A 85 -10.06 -11.38 16.21
CA GLY A 85 -11.18 -11.90 16.99
C GLY A 85 -11.79 -10.89 17.97
N GLY A 86 -11.10 -9.80 18.30
CA GLY A 86 -11.58 -8.79 19.26
C GLY A 86 -12.29 -7.59 18.63
N LYS A 87 -12.36 -7.48 17.30
CA LYS A 87 -12.90 -6.29 16.63
C LYS A 87 -14.08 -6.61 15.73
N THR A 88 -15.11 -5.78 15.84
CA THR A 88 -16.33 -5.88 15.03
C THR A 88 -16.80 -4.52 14.55
N ALA A 89 -17.52 -4.49 13.43
CA ALA A 89 -18.28 -3.33 12.97
C ALA A 89 -19.70 -3.75 12.61
N ARG A 90 -20.70 -3.09 13.20
CA ARG A 90 -22.12 -3.37 12.99
C ARG A 90 -22.79 -2.21 12.25
N PHE A 91 -23.35 -2.50 11.09
CA PHE A 91 -24.16 -1.57 10.28
C PHE A 91 -25.63 -1.93 10.44
N ARG A 92 -26.43 -1.02 11.01
CA ARG A 92 -27.85 -1.24 11.32
C ARG A 92 -28.75 -0.22 10.63
N PRO A 93 -29.22 -0.46 9.39
CA PRO A 93 -30.04 0.50 8.67
C PRO A 93 -31.49 0.49 9.19
N ARG A 94 -32.17 1.64 9.07
CA ARG A 94 -33.63 1.70 9.14
C ARG A 94 -34.19 1.54 7.72
N LEU A 95 -34.76 0.37 7.42
CA LEU A 95 -35.30 0.07 6.09
C LEU A 95 -36.76 0.55 5.99
N PRO A 96 -37.19 1.18 4.88
CA PRO A 96 -38.48 1.87 4.80
C PRO A 96 -39.67 0.93 4.60
N ARG A 97 -39.43 -0.27 4.05
CA ARG A 97 -40.47 -1.24 3.71
C ARG A 97 -39.97 -2.67 3.88
N ASP A 98 -40.93 -3.57 4.03
CA ASP A 98 -40.69 -5.01 3.96
C ASP A 98 -40.30 -5.40 2.53
N GLY A 99 -39.42 -6.38 2.40
CA GLY A 99 -39.08 -6.92 1.09
C GLY A 99 -37.68 -7.52 1.02
N ASN A 100 -37.32 -7.89 -0.21
CA ASN A 100 -35.98 -8.36 -0.51
C ASN A 100 -35.08 -7.17 -0.85
N TYR A 101 -33.86 -7.19 -0.32
CA TYR A 101 -32.83 -6.20 -0.60
C TYR A 101 -31.58 -6.92 -1.11
N GLU A 102 -30.99 -6.38 -2.16
CA GLU A 102 -29.60 -6.68 -2.53
C GLU A 102 -28.69 -5.95 -1.54
N VAL A 103 -27.91 -6.71 -0.78
CA VAL A 103 -26.96 -6.16 0.20
C VAL A 103 -25.57 -6.17 -0.40
N ARG A 104 -24.88 -5.04 -0.35
CA ARG A 104 -23.53 -4.90 -0.87
C ARG A 104 -22.59 -4.31 0.18
N PHE A 105 -21.36 -4.77 0.17
CA PHE A 105 -20.32 -4.33 1.09
C PHE A 105 -19.19 -3.66 0.33
N ALA A 106 -18.81 -2.46 0.75
CA ALA A 106 -17.68 -1.73 0.20
C ALA A 106 -16.41 -1.93 1.02
N TYR A 107 -15.27 -1.95 0.33
CA TYR A 107 -13.95 -1.89 0.93
C TYR A 107 -12.91 -1.40 -0.07
N THR A 108 -11.79 -0.87 0.44
CA THR A 108 -10.63 -0.55 -0.39
C THR A 108 -9.69 -1.76 -0.50
N PRO A 109 -9.34 -2.22 -1.72
CA PRO A 109 -8.47 -3.38 -1.89
C PRO A 109 -7.00 -3.08 -1.57
N GLY A 110 -6.21 -4.12 -1.27
CA GLY A 110 -4.77 -4.00 -1.09
C GLY A 110 -4.05 -5.32 -0.82
N SER A 111 -2.76 -5.41 -1.15
CA SER A 111 -1.98 -6.65 -1.00
C SER A 111 -1.84 -7.12 0.45
N ASN A 112 -1.88 -6.20 1.42
CA ASN A 112 -1.79 -6.47 2.85
C ASN A 112 -3.14 -6.76 3.53
N ARG A 113 -4.25 -6.81 2.77
CA ARG A 113 -5.58 -7.09 3.33
C ARG A 113 -5.78 -8.57 3.62
N SER A 114 -6.75 -8.89 4.48
CA SER A 114 -7.11 -10.29 4.71
C SER A 114 -7.84 -10.89 3.49
N PRO A 115 -7.48 -12.11 3.07
CA PRO A 115 -8.16 -12.79 1.97
C PRO A 115 -9.48 -13.46 2.39
N ALA A 116 -9.83 -13.45 3.69
CA ALA A 116 -10.97 -14.18 4.21
C ALA A 116 -11.65 -13.43 5.37
N VAL A 117 -12.19 -12.24 5.09
CA VAL A 117 -12.94 -11.43 6.07
C VAL A 117 -14.36 -11.98 6.22
N PRO A 118 -14.80 -12.41 7.42
CA PRO A 118 -16.18 -12.82 7.66
C PRO A 118 -17.13 -11.63 7.73
N VAL A 119 -18.14 -11.61 6.87
CA VAL A 119 -19.21 -10.61 6.85
C VAL A 119 -20.56 -11.31 6.96
N THR A 120 -21.30 -11.05 8.03
CA THR A 120 -22.59 -11.68 8.32
C THR A 120 -23.73 -10.72 8.06
N VAL A 121 -24.67 -11.10 7.21
CA VAL A 121 -25.96 -10.40 7.04
C VAL A 121 -26.99 -11.04 7.98
N ILE A 122 -27.71 -10.22 8.72
CA ILE A 122 -28.75 -10.62 9.67
C ILE A 122 -30.05 -9.96 9.22
N GLY A 123 -30.99 -10.77 8.74
CA GLY A 123 -32.29 -10.32 8.24
C GLY A 123 -33.44 -11.17 8.80
N ALA A 124 -34.60 -11.10 8.15
CA ALA A 124 -35.79 -11.86 8.54
C ALA A 124 -35.58 -13.38 8.40
N ASP A 125 -34.76 -13.81 7.44
CA ASP A 125 -34.45 -15.23 7.19
C ASP A 125 -33.32 -15.77 8.09
N GLY A 126 -32.88 -15.00 9.09
CA GLY A 126 -31.79 -15.37 10.00
C GLY A 126 -30.44 -14.76 9.61
N ARG A 127 -29.35 -15.48 9.93
CA ARG A 127 -27.97 -15.02 9.77
C ARG A 127 -27.26 -15.78 8.65
N LYS A 128 -26.61 -15.07 7.72
CA LYS A 128 -25.79 -15.65 6.66
C LYS A 128 -24.41 -15.01 6.63
N THR A 129 -23.36 -15.81 6.79
CA THR A 129 -21.96 -15.35 6.73
C THR A 129 -21.37 -15.60 5.35
N ILE A 130 -20.73 -14.57 4.79
CA ILE A 130 -19.98 -14.60 3.53
C ILE A 130 -18.52 -14.24 3.83
N THR A 131 -17.59 -15.00 3.27
CA THR A 131 -16.16 -14.74 3.38
C THR A 131 -15.68 -13.88 2.21
N ILE A 132 -15.07 -12.73 2.50
CA ILE A 132 -14.66 -11.74 1.50
C ILE A 132 -13.14 -11.64 1.40
N ASN A 133 -12.61 -11.73 0.17
CA ASN A 133 -11.20 -11.50 -0.12
C ASN A 133 -10.92 -10.03 -0.41
N GLN A 134 -10.44 -9.29 0.59
CA GLN A 134 -10.16 -7.86 0.45
C GLN A 134 -8.84 -7.54 -0.28
N LYS A 135 -8.10 -8.55 -0.76
CA LYS A 135 -6.95 -8.31 -1.65
C LYS A 135 -7.40 -8.02 -3.08
N GLN A 136 -8.59 -8.46 -3.45
CA GLN A 136 -9.12 -8.33 -4.80
C GLN A 136 -9.91 -7.05 -4.95
N THR A 137 -9.89 -6.46 -6.15
CA THR A 137 -10.76 -5.31 -6.45
C THR A 137 -12.22 -5.75 -6.38
N PRO A 138 -13.09 -5.01 -5.66
CA PRO A 138 -14.52 -5.31 -5.63
C PRO A 138 -15.13 -5.34 -7.03
N SER A 139 -16.04 -6.28 -7.30
CA SER A 139 -16.56 -6.55 -8.65
C SER A 139 -17.58 -5.52 -9.16
N ILE A 140 -18.21 -4.76 -8.25
CA ILE A 140 -19.24 -3.76 -8.58
C ILE A 140 -18.59 -2.37 -8.48
N ASP A 141 -18.41 -1.74 -9.65
CA ASP A 141 -17.81 -0.40 -9.82
C ASP A 141 -16.43 -0.21 -9.18
N GLY A 142 -15.73 -1.30 -8.86
CA GLY A 142 -14.45 -1.27 -8.13
C GLY A 142 -14.57 -0.90 -6.64
N ARG A 143 -15.80 -0.90 -6.09
CA ARG A 143 -16.09 -0.47 -4.71
C ARG A 143 -16.82 -1.51 -3.88
N PHE A 144 -17.82 -2.16 -4.48
CA PHE A 144 -18.72 -3.05 -3.77
C PHE A 144 -18.55 -4.51 -4.18
N VAL A 145 -18.81 -5.41 -3.24
CA VAL A 145 -19.10 -6.83 -3.48
C VAL A 145 -20.55 -7.11 -3.06
N SER A 146 -21.22 -8.01 -3.76
CA SER A 146 -22.54 -8.50 -3.34
C SER A 146 -22.39 -9.45 -2.15
N LEU A 147 -23.20 -9.23 -1.11
CA LEU A 147 -23.46 -10.18 -0.04
C LEU A 147 -24.69 -11.05 -0.33
N GLY A 148 -25.35 -10.83 -1.47
CA GLY A 148 -26.56 -11.51 -1.93
C GLY A 148 -27.86 -10.75 -1.64
N ARG A 149 -28.97 -11.38 -2.03
CA ARG A 149 -30.34 -10.92 -1.75
C ARG A 149 -30.81 -11.52 -0.44
N HIS A 150 -31.36 -10.68 0.44
CA HIS A 150 -31.85 -11.06 1.75
C HIS A 150 -33.20 -10.40 2.03
N ARG A 151 -34.08 -11.09 2.75
CA ARG A 151 -35.36 -10.54 3.17
C ARG A 151 -35.21 -9.73 4.46
N PHE A 152 -35.83 -8.55 4.48
CA PHE A 152 -35.94 -7.71 5.66
C PHE A 152 -37.38 -7.27 5.89
N GLN A 153 -37.67 -6.90 7.13
CA GLN A 153 -38.93 -6.29 7.56
C GLN A 153 -38.62 -4.90 8.11
N ARG A 154 -39.54 -3.95 7.93
CA ARG A 154 -39.40 -2.54 8.35
C ARG A 154 -39.04 -2.40 9.83
N ASN A 155 -39.62 -3.26 10.68
CA ASN A 155 -39.39 -3.29 12.12
C ASN A 155 -38.68 -4.57 12.60
N GLY A 156 -38.08 -5.32 11.68
CA GLY A 156 -37.35 -6.56 11.97
C GLY A 156 -35.85 -6.35 12.15
N PRO A 157 -35.09 -7.44 12.37
CA PRO A 157 -33.63 -7.36 12.40
C PRO A 157 -33.09 -6.94 11.02
N SER A 158 -32.26 -5.90 11.02
CA SER A 158 -31.52 -5.40 9.86
C SER A 158 -30.09 -5.08 10.28
N GLU A 159 -29.16 -6.00 10.07
CA GLU A 159 -27.76 -5.79 10.44
C GLU A 159 -26.79 -6.43 9.44
N VAL A 160 -25.68 -5.75 9.19
CA VAL A 160 -24.46 -6.35 8.63
C VAL A 160 -23.34 -6.25 9.66
N LEU A 161 -22.79 -7.39 10.03
CA LEU A 161 -21.70 -7.54 10.99
C LEU A 161 -20.42 -7.93 10.26
N VAL A 162 -19.38 -7.12 10.39
CA VAL A 162 -18.02 -7.46 9.97
C VAL A 162 -17.21 -7.84 11.20
N THR A 163 -16.48 -8.96 11.16
CA THR A 163 -15.58 -9.36 12.25
C THR A 163 -14.15 -9.52 11.71
N ASN A 164 -13.15 -9.36 12.58
CA ASN A 164 -11.77 -9.70 12.24
C ASN A 164 -11.34 -11.09 12.76
N ALA A 165 -12.27 -11.90 13.26
CA ALA A 165 -12.01 -13.25 13.74
C ALA A 165 -11.50 -14.15 12.60
N GLY A 166 -10.44 -14.92 12.86
CA GLY A 166 -9.84 -15.83 11.86
C GLY A 166 -9.14 -15.13 10.68
N THR A 167 -8.99 -13.79 10.70
CA THR A 167 -8.37 -13.05 9.60
C THR A 167 -6.84 -12.99 9.70
N THR A 168 -6.15 -13.17 8.58
CA THR A 168 -4.66 -13.21 8.48
C THR A 168 -4.01 -11.93 7.97
N GLY A 169 -4.79 -10.89 7.69
CA GLY A 169 -4.29 -9.60 7.18
C GLY A 169 -5.19 -8.45 7.61
N VAL A 170 -4.92 -7.23 7.15
CA VAL A 170 -5.71 -6.04 7.55
C VAL A 170 -7.16 -6.20 7.09
N VAL A 171 -8.10 -5.93 8.00
CA VAL A 171 -9.55 -5.86 7.69
C VAL A 171 -9.95 -4.40 7.49
N ILE A 172 -10.65 -4.14 6.39
CA ILE A 172 -11.21 -2.83 6.03
C ILE A 172 -12.72 -2.85 6.19
N ILE A 173 -13.26 -1.74 6.69
CA ILE A 173 -14.69 -1.42 6.64
C ILE A 173 -14.82 -0.03 5.99
N ASP A 174 -15.77 0.10 5.05
CA ASP A 174 -16.01 1.33 4.30
C ASP A 174 -17.51 1.64 4.28
N ALA A 175 -18.35 0.85 3.60
CA ALA A 175 -19.79 1.07 3.63
C ALA A 175 -20.60 -0.21 3.38
N VAL A 176 -21.89 -0.16 3.71
CA VAL A 176 -22.88 -1.18 3.35
C VAL A 176 -24.05 -0.52 2.63
N GLN A 177 -24.43 -1.05 1.47
CA GLN A 177 -25.57 -0.59 0.68
C GLN A 177 -26.70 -1.64 0.71
N PHE A 178 -27.92 -1.18 0.98
CA PHE A 178 -29.16 -1.96 0.93
C PHE A 178 -30.03 -1.40 -0.21
N LEU A 179 -30.11 -2.14 -1.31
CA LEU A 179 -30.86 -1.74 -2.49
C LEU A 179 -32.13 -2.60 -2.61
N PRO A 180 -33.35 -2.02 -2.63
CA PRO A 180 -34.57 -2.78 -2.86
C PRO A 180 -34.46 -3.62 -4.13
N ALA A 181 -34.84 -4.89 -4.05
CA ALA A 181 -34.46 -5.84 -5.08
C ALA A 181 -35.19 -5.64 -6.43
N ASP A 182 -36.25 -4.84 -6.42
CA ASP A 182 -37.02 -4.32 -7.56
C ASP A 182 -36.41 -3.06 -8.20
N GLU A 183 -35.45 -2.42 -7.51
CA GLU A 183 -34.69 -1.25 -7.99
C GLU A 183 -33.31 -1.63 -8.52
N VAL A 184 -32.86 -2.86 -8.28
CA VAL A 184 -31.63 -3.43 -8.84
C VAL A 184 -31.71 -3.41 -10.37
N GLY A 185 -30.96 -2.50 -11.00
CA GLY A 185 -30.90 -2.34 -12.45
C GLY A 185 -31.78 -1.23 -13.03
N LYS A 186 -32.72 -0.66 -12.25
CA LYS A 186 -33.56 0.49 -12.66
C LYS A 186 -32.88 1.83 -12.42
N THR A 187 -31.95 1.90 -11.46
CA THR A 187 -31.12 3.08 -11.22
C THR A 187 -29.96 3.10 -12.19
N THR A 188 -30.22 3.60 -13.41
CA THR A 188 -29.18 4.23 -14.21
C THR A 188 -28.67 5.46 -13.46
N ALA A 189 -27.71 5.26 -12.55
CA ALA A 189 -26.64 6.23 -12.44
C ALA A 189 -26.19 6.53 -13.87
N LYS A 190 -26.15 7.81 -14.25
CA LYS A 190 -25.65 8.28 -15.55
C LYS A 190 -24.43 7.43 -15.91
N LYS A 191 -24.62 6.51 -16.86
CA LYS A 191 -23.57 5.65 -17.39
C LYS A 191 -22.59 6.54 -18.13
N THR A 192 -21.60 7.13 -17.46
CA THR A 192 -20.27 7.11 -18.06
C THR A 192 -19.77 5.68 -17.92
N ALA A 193 -20.29 4.82 -18.79
CA ALA A 193 -19.77 3.47 -18.93
C ALA A 193 -18.25 3.60 -19.15
N PRO A 194 -17.41 2.79 -18.48
CA PRO A 194 -16.06 2.60 -18.97
C PRO A 194 -16.21 2.11 -20.41
N LYS A 195 -15.74 2.88 -21.40
CA LYS A 195 -15.81 2.50 -22.81
C LYS A 195 -15.24 1.08 -22.91
N LYS A 196 -16.09 0.07 -23.11
CA LYS A 196 -15.64 -1.28 -23.45
C LYS A 196 -14.86 -1.11 -24.75
N ASN A 197 -13.55 -1.36 -24.70
CA ASN A 197 -12.68 -1.21 -25.87
C ASN A 197 -13.29 -1.94 -27.06
N SER A 198 -13.54 -1.21 -28.15
CA SER A 198 -14.10 -1.78 -29.38
C SER A 198 -13.21 -2.93 -29.88
N ALA A 199 -13.74 -3.84 -30.70
CA ALA A 199 -12.94 -4.93 -31.27
C ALA A 199 -11.67 -4.42 -31.99
N SER A 200 -11.73 -3.22 -32.58
CA SER A 200 -10.60 -2.50 -33.17
C SER A 200 -9.57 -2.05 -32.13
N GLN A 201 -10.02 -1.47 -31.01
CA GLN A 201 -9.16 -1.01 -29.92
C GLN A 201 -8.45 -2.18 -29.20
N LYS A 202 -9.11 -3.33 -29.05
CA LYS A 202 -8.48 -4.55 -28.51
C LYS A 202 -7.35 -5.08 -29.41
N LYS A 203 -7.53 -5.01 -30.75
CA LYS A 203 -6.47 -5.36 -31.71
C LYS A 203 -5.28 -4.42 -31.60
N GLN A 204 -5.51 -3.10 -31.48
CA GLN A 204 -4.47 -2.09 -31.29
C GLN A 204 -3.69 -2.24 -29.97
N ILE A 205 -4.37 -2.61 -28.88
CA ILE A 205 -3.69 -2.88 -27.61
C ILE A 205 -2.75 -4.08 -27.76
N ARG A 206 -3.23 -5.18 -28.35
CA ARG A 206 -2.41 -6.39 -28.57
C ARG A 206 -1.21 -6.11 -29.47
N SER A 207 -1.36 -5.28 -30.52
CA SER A 207 -0.24 -4.93 -31.39
C SER A 207 0.80 -4.07 -30.66
N LEU A 208 0.37 -3.08 -29.88
CA LEU A 208 1.28 -2.24 -29.10
C LEU A 208 1.97 -3.01 -27.96
N GLU A 209 1.30 -3.98 -27.34
CA GLU A 209 1.92 -4.89 -26.35
C GLU A 209 3.02 -5.75 -26.99
N ARG A 210 2.77 -6.28 -28.20
CA ARG A 210 3.79 -7.00 -28.97
C ARG A 210 4.97 -6.09 -29.32
N GLN A 211 4.69 -4.87 -29.78
CA GLN A 211 5.72 -3.88 -30.10
C GLN A 211 6.55 -3.50 -28.87
N LEU A 212 5.91 -3.29 -27.71
CA LEU A 212 6.60 -3.01 -26.45
C LEU A 212 7.53 -4.17 -26.07
N LYS A 213 7.05 -5.42 -26.16
CA LYS A 213 7.86 -6.61 -25.88
C LYS A 213 9.05 -6.74 -26.82
N GLN A 214 8.87 -6.41 -28.10
CA GLN A 214 9.95 -6.42 -29.08
C GLN A 214 10.99 -5.33 -28.80
N LEU A 215 10.55 -4.10 -28.50
CA LEU A 215 11.44 -3.00 -28.11
C LEU A 215 12.22 -3.35 -26.83
N GLN A 216 11.57 -3.95 -25.83
CA GLN A 216 12.24 -4.40 -24.61
C GLN A 216 13.32 -5.46 -24.87
N LYS A 217 13.09 -6.37 -25.82
CA LYS A 217 14.11 -7.35 -26.24
C LYS A 217 15.27 -6.71 -27.01
N GLN A 218 14.99 -5.66 -27.78
CA GLN A 218 15.96 -4.89 -28.55
C GLN A 218 16.57 -3.74 -27.75
N ALA A 219 16.38 -3.74 -26.42
CA ALA A 219 16.93 -2.69 -25.56
C ALA A 219 18.46 -2.72 -25.68
N PRO A 220 19.09 -1.61 -26.08
CA PRO A 220 20.54 -1.55 -26.11
C PRO A 220 21.09 -1.72 -24.68
N SER A 221 22.17 -2.49 -24.53
CA SER A 221 22.78 -2.77 -23.22
C SER A 221 23.50 -1.51 -22.71
N GLN A 222 23.04 -0.98 -21.58
CA GLN A 222 23.65 0.18 -20.95
C GLN A 222 24.67 -0.30 -19.91
N PRO A 223 25.95 0.03 -20.07
CA PRO A 223 26.93 -0.33 -19.06
C PRO A 223 26.65 0.49 -17.79
N MET A 224 26.56 -0.23 -16.67
CA MET A 224 26.26 0.31 -15.35
C MET A 224 27.49 0.16 -14.46
N TYR A 225 27.62 1.04 -13.47
CA TYR A 225 28.58 0.86 -12.39
C TYR A 225 27.87 0.73 -11.05
N MET A 226 28.49 -0.03 -10.16
CA MET A 226 28.08 -0.17 -8.78
C MET A 226 28.46 1.11 -8.03
N SER A 227 27.47 1.78 -7.46
CA SER A 227 27.65 2.97 -6.64
C SER A 227 26.63 2.95 -5.51
N VAL A 228 26.91 3.74 -4.48
CA VAL A 228 25.92 4.06 -3.44
C VAL A 228 25.12 5.27 -3.93
N GLU A 229 23.80 5.19 -3.82
CA GLU A 229 22.87 6.30 -4.05
C GLU A 229 21.96 6.43 -2.83
N GLU A 230 21.46 7.64 -2.61
CA GLU A 230 20.40 7.86 -1.62
C GLU A 230 19.10 7.21 -2.10
N GLU A 231 18.33 6.64 -1.18
CA GLU A 231 17.01 6.13 -1.49
C GLU A 231 16.03 7.27 -1.76
N SER A 232 14.97 6.98 -2.51
CA SER A 232 13.92 7.96 -2.78
C SER A 232 13.15 8.38 -1.52
N THR A 233 13.11 7.49 -0.51
CA THR A 233 12.52 7.74 0.80
C THR A 233 13.59 7.48 1.84
N ILE A 234 13.88 8.49 2.66
CA ILE A 234 14.88 8.39 3.72
C ILE A 234 14.15 8.27 5.06
N GLU A 235 14.44 7.20 5.79
CA GLU A 235 13.81 6.90 7.07
C GLU A 235 14.79 6.25 8.05
N ASP A 236 14.42 6.27 9.33
CA ASP A 236 15.16 5.55 10.37
C ASP A 236 14.96 4.04 10.22
N THR A 237 16.03 3.28 10.47
CA THR A 237 15.95 1.82 10.42
C THR A 237 15.08 1.30 11.56
N ARG A 238 14.46 0.13 11.39
CA ARG A 238 13.72 -0.53 12.47
C ARG A 238 14.50 -1.71 13.01
N VAL A 239 14.39 -1.93 14.31
CA VAL A 239 15.05 -3.06 14.96
C VAL A 239 14.44 -4.38 14.47
N HIS A 240 15.25 -5.27 13.91
CA HIS A 240 14.81 -6.63 13.56
C HIS A 240 14.73 -7.49 14.82
N VAL A 241 13.50 -7.79 15.28
CA VAL A 241 13.29 -8.56 16.51
C VAL A 241 13.81 -9.98 16.31
N ARG A 242 14.81 -10.35 17.11
CA ARG A 242 15.53 -11.63 17.01
C ARG A 242 16.18 -11.85 15.62
N GLY A 243 16.58 -10.78 14.94
CA GLY A 243 17.23 -10.84 13.63
C GLY A 243 16.31 -11.17 12.45
N ASN A 244 14.99 -11.25 12.65
CA ASN A 244 14.04 -11.54 11.59
C ASN A 244 13.68 -10.25 10.80
N VAL A 245 14.06 -10.21 9.52
CA VAL A 245 13.83 -9.07 8.60
C VAL A 245 12.35 -8.76 8.34
N HIS A 246 11.46 -9.71 8.62
CA HIS A 246 10.01 -9.53 8.47
C HIS A 246 9.32 -9.14 9.79
N ASN A 247 10.04 -9.19 10.92
CA ASN A 247 9.52 -8.82 12.24
C ASN A 247 10.17 -7.53 12.74
N LEU A 248 9.66 -6.40 12.25
CA LEU A 248 10.16 -5.07 12.55
C LEU A 248 9.61 -4.58 13.89
N GLY A 249 10.52 -4.20 14.80
CA GLY A 249 10.23 -3.58 16.09
C GLY A 249 10.16 -2.05 16.01
N ALA A 250 10.53 -1.39 17.11
CA ALA A 250 10.58 0.06 17.19
C ALA A 250 11.59 0.65 16.18
N PRO A 251 11.32 1.87 15.66
CA PRO A 251 12.33 2.60 14.93
C PRO A 251 13.55 2.84 15.84
N ALA A 252 14.74 2.70 15.26
CA ALA A 252 16.01 3.07 15.86
C ALA A 252 16.44 4.38 15.20
N PRO A 253 16.22 5.54 15.86
CA PRO A 253 16.59 6.83 15.31
C PRO A 253 18.07 6.85 14.96
N ARG A 254 18.41 7.49 13.83
CA ARG A 254 19.80 7.73 13.49
C ARG A 254 20.49 8.52 14.60
N GLY A 255 21.70 8.08 14.95
CA GLY A 255 22.44 8.61 16.08
C GLY A 255 23.86 8.07 16.13
N PHE A 256 24.62 8.59 17.09
CA PHE A 256 26.02 8.22 17.35
C PHE A 256 26.18 7.78 18.80
N LEU A 257 27.36 7.21 19.13
CA LEU A 257 27.69 6.85 20.51
C LEU A 257 27.67 8.08 21.41
N GLN A 258 26.85 8.02 22.46
CA GLN A 258 26.67 9.13 23.40
C GLN A 258 27.68 9.13 24.56
N VAL A 259 28.37 8.00 24.78
CA VAL A 259 29.38 7.86 25.85
C VAL A 259 30.63 8.72 25.58
N ILE A 260 30.83 9.14 24.33
CA ILE A 260 31.95 9.99 23.94
C ILE A 260 31.46 11.43 23.94
N GLN A 261 32.04 12.22 24.83
CA GLN A 261 31.82 13.66 24.84
C GLN A 261 32.61 14.30 23.70
N MET A 262 31.90 14.65 22.63
CA MET A 262 32.43 15.47 21.53
C MET A 262 31.64 16.77 21.42
N ASP A 263 32.17 17.80 20.77
CA ASP A 263 31.39 19.01 20.50
C ASP A 263 30.51 18.87 19.25
N TYR A 264 30.96 18.06 18.29
CA TYR A 264 30.19 17.80 17.07
C TYR A 264 28.94 16.95 17.34
N ARG A 265 27.77 17.54 17.14
CA ARG A 265 26.44 16.92 17.23
C ARG A 265 25.68 17.11 15.91
N PRO A 266 25.91 16.24 14.92
CA PRO A 266 25.24 16.36 13.63
C PRO A 266 23.72 16.15 13.76
N THR A 267 22.96 16.94 12.99
CA THR A 267 21.52 16.76 12.80
C THR A 267 21.26 16.01 11.50
N PHE A 268 20.38 15.02 11.54
CA PHE A 268 20.03 14.26 10.35
C PHE A 268 18.88 14.93 9.60
N SER A 269 19.06 15.17 8.31
CA SER A 269 17.96 15.62 7.45
C SER A 269 17.07 14.43 7.07
N GLY A 270 15.79 14.70 6.80
CA GLY A 270 14.88 13.72 6.19
C GLY A 270 15.14 13.48 4.70
N LYS A 271 16.22 14.01 4.14
CA LYS A 271 16.55 13.94 2.70
C LYS A 271 17.85 13.18 2.40
N GLU A 272 18.63 12.85 3.43
CA GLU A 272 19.94 12.19 3.28
C GLU A 272 20.08 11.06 4.30
N SER A 273 20.76 9.97 3.93
CA SER A 273 20.96 8.79 4.77
C SER A 273 21.60 9.06 6.13
N GLY A 274 22.43 10.09 6.26
CA GLY A 274 23.27 10.30 7.45
C GLY A 274 24.70 9.76 7.32
N ARG A 275 25.05 9.12 6.20
CA ARG A 275 26.40 8.53 6.00
C ARG A 275 27.50 9.58 5.99
N ARG A 276 27.22 10.76 5.45
CA ARG A 276 28.16 11.89 5.45
C ARG A 276 28.41 12.41 6.86
N GLU A 277 27.34 12.52 7.65
CA GLU A 277 27.40 12.91 9.06
C GLU A 277 28.20 11.89 9.86
N LEU A 278 28.02 10.59 9.60
CA LEU A 278 28.83 9.52 10.18
C LEU A 278 30.30 9.65 9.81
N GLY A 279 30.63 9.86 8.53
CA GLY A 279 32.01 10.06 8.10
C GLY A 279 32.67 11.23 8.80
N ARG A 280 31.96 12.36 8.92
CA ARG A 280 32.45 13.55 9.66
C ARG A 280 32.58 13.30 11.15
N TRP A 281 31.66 12.54 11.76
CA TRP A 281 31.74 12.19 13.18
C TRP A 281 32.93 11.27 13.48
N ILE A 282 33.18 10.27 12.63
CA ILE A 282 34.34 9.38 12.74
C ILE A 282 35.63 10.19 12.58
N ALA A 283 35.73 11.04 11.57
CA ALA A 283 36.94 11.81 11.28
C ALA A 283 37.11 13.09 12.12
N HIS A 284 36.21 13.36 13.05
CA HIS A 284 36.28 14.58 13.85
C HIS A 284 37.50 14.56 14.79
N HIS A 285 38.19 15.69 14.94
CA HIS A 285 39.38 15.79 15.78
C HIS A 285 39.12 15.44 17.26
N ASP A 286 37.94 15.79 17.78
CA ASP A 286 37.54 15.42 19.15
C ASP A 286 37.16 13.96 19.33
N ASN A 287 37.08 13.16 18.25
CA ASN A 287 36.76 11.75 18.38
C ASN A 287 38.02 10.97 18.77
N PRO A 288 38.13 10.43 19.99
CA PRO A 288 39.34 9.75 20.42
C PRO A 288 39.44 8.32 19.87
N LEU A 289 38.34 7.74 19.37
CA LEU A 289 38.32 6.32 18.98
C LEU A 289 39.26 5.99 17.82
N PRO A 290 39.23 6.70 16.67
CA PRO A 290 40.09 6.36 15.54
C PRO A 290 41.57 6.44 15.92
N ALA A 291 41.97 7.47 16.67
CA ALA A 291 43.35 7.63 17.13
C ALA A 291 43.78 6.48 18.05
N ARG A 292 42.92 6.06 18.99
CA ARG A 292 43.18 4.91 19.88
C ARG A 292 43.32 3.59 19.12
N VAL A 293 42.42 3.35 18.15
CA VAL A 293 42.48 2.16 17.29
C VAL A 293 43.77 2.16 16.45
N LEU A 294 44.13 3.31 15.86
CA LEU A 294 45.36 3.45 15.07
C LEU A 294 46.60 3.24 15.94
N ALA A 295 46.66 3.82 17.14
CA ALA A 295 47.78 3.62 18.06
C ALA A 295 47.98 2.13 18.38
N ASN A 296 46.90 1.40 18.69
CA ASN A 296 46.99 -0.04 18.93
C ASN A 296 47.48 -0.82 17.69
N ARG A 297 46.98 -0.46 16.50
CA ARG A 297 47.36 -1.12 15.24
C ARG A 297 48.82 -0.87 14.88
N VAL A 298 49.30 0.37 14.99
CA VAL A 298 50.71 0.72 14.75
C VAL A 298 51.61 0.00 15.75
N TRP A 299 51.24 -0.01 17.03
CA TRP A 299 51.99 -0.73 18.06
C TRP A 299 52.08 -2.23 17.75
N HIS A 300 50.96 -2.85 17.40
CA HIS A 300 50.93 -4.26 16.98
C HIS A 300 51.85 -4.52 15.79
N TRP A 301 51.86 -3.65 14.78
CA TRP A 301 52.72 -3.82 13.61
C TRP A 301 54.21 -3.72 13.94
N LEU A 302 54.59 -2.85 14.88
CA LEU A 302 55.98 -2.64 15.26
C LEU A 302 56.51 -3.71 16.23
N PHE A 303 55.68 -4.18 17.16
CA PHE A 303 56.13 -5.06 18.26
C PHE A 303 55.56 -6.48 18.21
N GLY A 304 54.72 -6.80 17.22
CA GLY A 304 54.12 -8.13 17.03
C GLY A 304 52.96 -8.46 17.98
N ALA A 305 52.65 -7.58 18.94
CA ALA A 305 51.48 -7.69 19.82
C ALA A 305 50.92 -6.30 20.13
N GLY A 306 49.61 -6.13 20.02
CA GLY A 306 48.93 -4.87 20.36
C GLY A 306 48.84 -4.65 21.88
N LEU A 307 48.69 -3.39 22.29
CA LEU A 307 48.34 -3.02 23.68
C LEU A 307 47.03 -3.72 24.11
N VAL A 308 46.06 -3.74 23.19
CA VAL A 308 44.92 -4.65 23.21
C VAL A 308 45.20 -5.74 22.19
N ARG A 309 45.12 -7.01 22.62
CA ARG A 309 45.51 -8.18 21.81
C ARG A 309 44.70 -8.32 20.52
N THR A 310 43.43 -7.93 20.53
CA THR A 310 42.53 -8.01 19.38
C THR A 310 42.44 -6.67 18.66
N THR A 311 42.97 -6.57 17.46
CA THR A 311 42.97 -5.33 16.65
C THR A 311 41.64 -5.01 15.96
N ASP A 312 40.68 -5.93 15.99
CA ASP A 312 39.40 -5.83 15.28
C ASP A 312 38.17 -5.86 16.19
N ASN A 313 38.36 -6.01 17.51
CA ASN A 313 37.27 -6.04 18.48
C ASN A 313 37.57 -5.04 19.60
N PHE A 314 36.87 -3.91 19.59
CA PHE A 314 37.00 -2.78 20.52
C PHE A 314 35.62 -2.35 21.01
#